data_AF-A0A3A8KL32-F1
#
_entry.id   AF-A0A3A8KL32-F1
#
_cell.length_a   1.000
_cell.length_b   1.000
_cell.length_c   1.000
_cell.angle_alpha   90.00
_cell.angle_beta   90.00
_cell.angle_gamma   90.00
#
_symmetry.space_group_name_H-M   'P 1'
#
loop_
_entity.id
_entity.type
_entity.pdbx_description
1 polymer ?
#
loop_
_entity_poly.entity_id
_entity_poly.type
_entity_poly.pdbx_seq_one_letter_code
_entity_poly.pdbx_strand_id
1 'polypeptide(L)'
;MTLFRHPEDRIPVLMFACVFALDVTVFLTAKSWWFPVLWFGLGIIPKGWICSWNHHHQHLTMFRHAIPNRLLEIIFAFQTGVTSQAWFLHHVVGHHRNYLDQTKDESRWKRDDGTTMGEMEYSLKTMLTAYPRSFQVGRKHHPKALRLFVAMAALQVVLLAGLFWVNPYNALFVFLLPMVASLFVTVWATFFHHVDLNTAVHAEASYNILHRGYNLMTGNLGYHTAHHSRHGLHWSKLPELHAQLARDIPAHLYRQPGIPFVWRGSEAKLVLSEHEVEALAVSTAKAKAPAAAPAASGEELAA
;
A
#
# COMPACT_ATOMS: atom_id res chain seq x y z
N MET A 1 3.74 -28.15 5.41
CA MET A 1 2.86 -27.18 4.72
C MET A 1 3.48 -25.79 4.85
N THR A 2 3.58 -25.03 3.76
CA THR A 2 4.16 -23.67 3.80
C THR A 2 3.11 -22.65 4.23
N LEU A 3 3.33 -21.93 5.32
CA LEU A 3 2.39 -20.95 5.89
C LEU A 3 2.16 -19.73 4.96
N PHE A 4 3.25 -19.18 4.41
CA PHE A 4 3.24 -18.02 3.54
C PHE A 4 2.97 -18.39 2.07
N ARG A 5 2.36 -17.46 1.31
CA ARG A 5 2.27 -17.58 -0.15
C ARG A 5 3.63 -17.40 -0.79
N HIS A 6 4.33 -16.34 -0.38
CA HIS A 6 5.67 -15.97 -0.83
C HIS A 6 6.63 -15.91 0.36
N PRO A 7 7.83 -16.52 0.27
CA PRO A 7 8.84 -16.41 1.32
C PRO A 7 9.21 -14.97 1.69
N GLU A 8 9.13 -14.05 0.73
CA GLU A 8 9.43 -12.62 0.88
C GLU A 8 8.51 -11.93 1.90
N ASP A 9 7.30 -12.45 2.16
CA ASP A 9 6.36 -11.88 3.12
C ASP A 9 6.76 -12.11 4.59
N ARG A 10 7.72 -13.01 4.87
CA ARG A 10 8.11 -13.37 6.24
C ARG A 10 8.62 -12.18 7.05
N ILE A 11 9.54 -11.42 6.46
CA ILE A 11 10.20 -10.29 7.13
C ILE A 11 9.21 -9.13 7.33
N PRO A 12 8.47 -8.67 6.30
CA PRO A 12 7.48 -7.61 6.48
C PRO A 12 6.41 -7.97 7.53
N VAL A 13 5.86 -9.19 7.50
CA VAL A 13 4.87 -9.61 8.48
C VAL A 13 5.41 -9.62 9.90
N LEU A 14 6.65 -10.08 10.10
CA LEU A 14 7.31 -9.99 11.40
C LEU A 14 7.44 -8.53 11.85
N MET A 15 7.85 -7.62 10.96
CA MET A 15 7.96 -6.20 11.28
C MET A 15 6.61 -5.59 11.69
N PHE A 16 5.52 -5.88 10.99
CA PHE A 16 4.19 -5.35 11.34
C PHE A 16 3.73 -5.87 12.70
N ALA A 17 3.96 -7.16 12.98
CA ALA A 17 3.66 -7.75 14.27
C ALA A 17 4.51 -7.14 15.40
N CYS A 18 5.80 -6.87 15.15
CA CYS A 18 6.67 -6.19 16.10
C CYS A 18 6.21 -4.75 16.39
N VAL A 19 5.86 -3.96 15.36
CA VAL A 19 5.31 -2.61 15.54
C VAL A 19 4.01 -2.65 16.34
N PHE A 20 3.14 -3.62 16.08
CA PHE A 20 1.90 -3.78 16.84
C PHE A 20 2.15 -4.21 18.30
N ALA A 21 3.12 -5.10 18.53
CA ALA A 21 3.53 -5.45 19.88
C ALA A 21 4.09 -4.24 20.63
N LEU A 22 4.82 -3.35 19.95
CA LEU A 22 5.26 -2.08 20.52
C LEU A 22 4.08 -1.15 20.81
N ASP A 23 3.10 -1.03 19.90
CA ASP A 23 1.86 -0.28 20.15
C ASP A 23 1.18 -0.78 21.44
N VAL A 24 0.97 -2.09 21.57
CA VAL A 24 0.37 -2.71 22.77
C VAL A 24 1.24 -2.47 24.01
N THR A 25 2.56 -2.55 23.89
CA THR A 25 3.48 -2.28 25.01
C THR A 25 3.33 -0.84 25.50
N VAL A 26 3.40 0.14 24.59
CA VAL A 26 3.21 1.56 24.93
C VAL A 26 1.83 1.76 25.57
N PHE A 27 0.78 1.17 25.00
CA PHE A 27 -0.57 1.27 25.55
C PHE A 27 -0.66 0.77 27.01
N LEU A 28 -0.03 -0.37 27.33
CA LEU A 28 -0.10 -0.97 28.66
C LEU A 28 0.86 -0.33 29.68
N THR A 29 2.02 0.15 29.24
CA THR A 29 3.10 0.56 30.17
C THR A 29 3.32 2.06 30.27
N ALA A 30 2.81 2.86 29.32
CA ALA A 30 2.97 4.31 29.36
C ALA A 30 2.18 4.92 30.52
N LYS A 31 2.91 5.49 31.49
CA LYS A 31 2.34 6.18 32.66
C LYS A 31 2.37 7.71 32.52
N SER A 32 3.24 8.24 31.68
CA SER A 32 3.34 9.69 31.41
C SER A 32 2.41 10.09 30.27
N TRP A 33 1.83 11.29 30.34
CA TRP A 33 0.93 11.80 29.30
C TRP A 33 1.65 12.04 27.96
N TRP A 34 2.92 12.47 27.99
CA TRP A 34 3.63 12.88 26.77
C TRP A 34 4.09 11.69 25.91
N PHE A 35 4.28 10.51 26.51
CA PHE A 35 4.87 9.39 25.78
C PHE A 35 3.93 8.78 24.72
N PRO A 36 2.62 8.56 24.99
CA PRO A 36 1.66 8.20 23.95
C PRO A 36 1.55 9.25 22.83
N VAL A 37 1.63 10.54 23.17
CA VAL A 37 1.59 11.64 22.18
C VAL A 37 2.83 11.62 21.29
N LEU A 38 4.02 11.42 21.87
CA LEU A 38 5.26 11.26 21.12
C LEU A 38 5.20 10.01 20.23
N TRP A 39 4.70 8.89 20.77
CA TRP A 39 4.52 7.64 20.03
C TRP A 39 3.59 7.82 18.82
N PHE A 40 2.49 8.56 18.98
CA PHE A 40 1.63 8.97 17.87
C PHE A 40 2.42 9.71 16.80
N GLY A 41 3.11 10.79 17.17
CA GLY A 41 3.86 11.63 16.22
C GLY A 41 4.94 10.86 15.45
N LEU A 42 5.72 10.04 16.16
CA LEU A 42 6.75 9.19 15.55
C LEU A 42 6.14 8.08 14.68
N GLY A 43 4.94 7.61 15.03
CA GLY A 43 4.25 6.52 14.35
C GLY A 43 3.61 6.91 13.02
N ILE A 44 3.37 8.19 12.73
CA ILE A 44 2.69 8.64 11.50
C ILE A 44 3.39 8.13 10.24
N ILE A 45 4.70 8.32 10.14
CA ILE A 45 5.47 7.96 8.94
C ILE A 45 5.55 6.44 8.78
N PRO A 46 6.00 5.64 9.78
CA PRO A 46 6.05 4.20 9.64
C PRO A 46 4.68 3.56 9.38
N LYS A 47 3.62 4.03 10.04
CA LYS A 47 2.27 3.52 9.82
C LYS A 47 1.74 3.90 8.44
N GLY A 48 2.09 5.08 7.92
CA GLY A 48 1.89 5.45 6.52
C GLY A 48 2.54 4.48 5.54
N TRP A 49 3.74 3.97 5.82
CA TRP A 49 4.37 2.92 5.00
C TRP A 49 3.67 1.57 5.15
N ILE A 50 3.25 1.20 6.37
CA ILE A 50 2.46 -0.02 6.64
C ILE A 50 1.16 -0.02 5.83
N CYS A 51 0.57 1.14 5.54
CA CYS A 51 -0.59 1.24 4.66
C CYS A 51 -0.32 0.66 3.25
N SER A 52 0.86 0.91 2.67
CA SER A 52 1.24 0.28 1.39
C SER A 52 1.31 -1.24 1.49
N TRP A 53 1.73 -1.78 2.64
CA TRP A 53 1.79 -3.23 2.86
C TRP A 53 0.41 -3.85 3.11
N ASN A 54 -0.48 -3.15 3.80
CA ASN A 54 -1.89 -3.56 3.91
C ASN A 54 -2.53 -3.56 2.51
N HIS A 55 -2.27 -2.54 1.70
CA HIS A 55 -2.69 -2.49 0.30
C HIS A 55 -2.23 -3.73 -0.51
N HIS A 56 -0.95 -4.10 -0.45
CA HIS A 56 -0.46 -5.33 -1.10
C HIS A 56 -1.17 -6.59 -0.60
N HIS A 57 -1.40 -6.70 0.72
CA HIS A 57 -2.11 -7.84 1.31
C HIS A 57 -3.55 -7.98 0.78
N GLN A 58 -4.21 -6.86 0.49
CA GLN A 58 -5.61 -6.83 0.03
C GLN A 58 -5.73 -7.21 -1.45
N HIS A 59 -4.68 -6.99 -2.23
CA HIS A 59 -4.55 -7.52 -3.59
C HIS A 59 -4.17 -9.00 -3.61
N LEU A 60 -3.19 -9.39 -2.78
CA LEU A 60 -2.72 -10.76 -2.65
C LEU A 60 -2.38 -11.05 -1.18
N THR A 61 -3.24 -11.86 -0.55
CA THR A 61 -3.08 -12.24 0.86
C THR A 61 -1.71 -12.88 1.11
N MET A 62 -0.99 -12.43 2.14
CA MET A 62 0.37 -12.91 2.46
C MET A 62 0.41 -14.38 2.91
N PHE A 63 -0.65 -14.87 3.54
CA PHE A 63 -0.75 -16.26 3.98
C PHE A 63 -1.63 -17.11 3.06
N ARG A 64 -1.36 -18.42 3.03
CA ARG A 64 -2.22 -19.39 2.32
C ARG A 64 -3.53 -19.68 3.04
N HIS A 65 -3.57 -19.47 4.35
CA HIS A 65 -4.69 -19.83 5.22
C HIS A 65 -5.48 -18.61 5.68
N ALA A 66 -6.79 -18.75 5.84
CA ALA A 66 -7.68 -17.63 6.18
C ALA A 66 -7.37 -17.02 7.55
N ILE A 67 -7.18 -17.85 8.59
CA ILE A 67 -6.99 -17.41 9.98
C ILE A 67 -5.79 -16.46 10.13
N PRO A 68 -4.56 -16.81 9.72
CA PRO A 68 -3.42 -15.90 9.87
C PRO A 68 -3.60 -14.61 9.05
N ASN A 69 -4.30 -14.66 7.90
CA ASN A 69 -4.68 -13.43 7.20
C ASN A 69 -5.67 -12.58 8.02
N ARG A 70 -6.68 -13.17 8.68
CA ARG A 70 -7.62 -12.41 9.53
C ARG A 70 -6.90 -11.76 10.71
N LEU A 71 -5.96 -12.48 11.34
CA LEU A 71 -5.17 -11.95 12.45
C LEU A 71 -4.29 -10.78 12.00
N LEU A 72 -3.61 -10.90 10.86
CA LEU A 72 -2.81 -9.82 10.31
C LEU A 72 -3.65 -8.59 9.94
N GLU A 73 -4.87 -8.77 9.47
CA GLU A 73 -5.75 -7.64 9.17
C GLU A 73 -6.25 -6.90 10.41
N ILE A 74 -6.37 -7.55 11.56
CA ILE A 74 -6.65 -6.86 12.84
C ILE A 74 -5.48 -5.93 13.17
N ILE A 75 -4.25 -6.44 13.01
CA ILE A 75 -3.02 -5.65 13.18
C ILE A 75 -3.02 -4.46 12.21
N PHE A 76 -3.25 -4.71 10.92
CA PHE A 76 -3.31 -3.65 9.94
C PHE A 76 -4.45 -2.66 10.22
N ALA A 77 -5.61 -3.10 10.70
CA ALA A 77 -6.69 -2.19 11.03
C ALA A 77 -6.29 -1.20 12.13
N PHE A 78 -5.59 -1.65 13.19
CA PHE A 78 -5.07 -0.77 14.23
C PHE A 78 -3.93 0.14 13.75
N GLN A 79 -3.12 -0.30 12.80
CA GLN A 79 -2.00 0.48 12.30
C GLN A 79 -2.40 1.48 11.22
N THR A 80 -3.37 1.13 10.37
CA THR A 80 -3.68 1.86 9.12
C THR A 80 -5.05 2.52 9.12
N GLY A 81 -5.95 2.13 10.02
CA GLY A 81 -7.35 2.57 10.02
C GLY A 81 -8.22 1.92 8.95
N VAL A 82 -7.68 1.02 8.12
CA VAL A 82 -8.46 0.29 7.10
C VAL A 82 -8.69 -1.15 7.54
N THR A 83 -9.96 -1.48 7.79
CA THR A 83 -10.37 -2.80 8.28
C THR A 83 -10.55 -3.81 7.16
N SER A 84 -9.69 -4.85 7.11
CA SER A 84 -9.91 -6.06 6.31
C SER A 84 -10.40 -5.76 4.88
N GLN A 85 -11.49 -6.43 4.46
CA GLN A 85 -12.12 -6.31 3.16
C GLN A 85 -12.67 -4.91 2.81
N ALA A 86 -12.63 -3.91 3.70
CA ALA A 86 -12.93 -2.52 3.34
C ALA A 86 -12.01 -2.05 2.20
N TRP A 87 -10.71 -2.32 2.32
CA TRP A 87 -9.77 -1.95 1.26
C TRP A 87 -10.03 -2.73 -0.03
N PHE A 88 -10.25 -4.05 0.07
CA PHE A 88 -10.60 -4.86 -1.09
C PHE A 88 -11.81 -4.29 -1.84
N LEU A 89 -12.89 -3.96 -1.12
CA LEU A 89 -14.12 -3.41 -1.68
C LEU A 89 -13.93 -2.02 -2.29
N HIS A 90 -13.30 -1.10 -1.56
CA HIS A 90 -13.07 0.27 -2.04
C HIS A 90 -12.09 0.34 -3.20
N HIS A 91 -10.97 -0.37 -3.08
CA HIS A 91 -9.82 -0.15 -3.94
C HIS A 91 -9.67 -1.24 -4.99
N VAL A 92 -9.69 -2.53 -4.63
CA VAL A 92 -9.41 -3.61 -5.59
C VAL A 92 -10.56 -3.72 -6.59
N VAL A 93 -11.80 -3.75 -6.12
CA VAL A 93 -12.97 -3.84 -7.01
C VAL A 93 -13.62 -2.49 -7.30
N GLY A 94 -13.45 -1.49 -6.43
CA GLY A 94 -14.00 -0.15 -6.61
C GLY A 94 -13.11 0.80 -7.43
N HIS A 95 -11.78 0.72 -7.28
CA HIS A 95 -10.82 1.60 -7.96
C HIS A 95 -10.06 0.91 -9.09
N HIS A 96 -9.31 -0.18 -8.83
CA HIS A 96 -8.51 -0.87 -9.85
C HIS A 96 -9.31 -1.35 -11.05
N ARG A 97 -10.58 -1.69 -10.85
CA ARG A 97 -11.47 -2.07 -11.95
C ARG A 97 -11.96 -0.87 -12.78
N ASN A 98 -12.00 0.32 -12.18
CA ASN A 98 -12.73 1.48 -12.69
C ASN A 98 -11.88 2.74 -12.86
N TYR A 99 -10.59 2.75 -12.51
CA TYR A 99 -9.75 3.95 -12.43
C TYR A 99 -9.60 4.74 -13.75
N LEU A 100 -9.84 4.11 -14.89
CA LEU A 100 -9.92 4.78 -16.21
C LEU A 100 -11.24 5.56 -16.43
N ASP A 101 -12.25 5.32 -15.59
CA ASP A 101 -13.57 5.92 -15.65
C ASP A 101 -13.95 6.56 -14.30
N GLN A 102 -13.68 7.86 -14.20
CA GLN A 102 -13.91 8.64 -12.98
C GLN A 102 -15.38 8.72 -12.56
N THR A 103 -16.34 8.33 -13.41
CA THR A 103 -17.76 8.24 -13.04
C THR A 103 -18.07 7.01 -12.18
N LYS A 104 -17.21 5.98 -12.24
CA LYS A 104 -17.37 4.70 -11.55
C LYS A 104 -16.31 4.46 -10.47
N ASP A 105 -15.18 5.15 -10.55
CA ASP A 105 -14.07 4.98 -9.61
C ASP A 105 -14.43 5.43 -8.19
N GLU A 106 -14.36 4.50 -7.22
CA GLU A 106 -14.59 4.80 -5.80
C GLU A 106 -13.50 5.68 -5.19
N SER A 107 -12.33 5.79 -5.84
CA SER A 107 -11.25 6.70 -5.49
C SER A 107 -11.11 7.86 -6.49
N ARG A 108 -12.21 8.22 -7.18
CA ARG A 108 -12.21 9.28 -8.21
C ARG A 108 -11.66 10.61 -7.71
N TRP A 109 -10.86 11.26 -8.53
CA TRP A 109 -10.28 12.59 -8.26
C TRP A 109 -11.06 13.74 -8.91
N LYS A 110 -12.07 13.43 -9.75
CA LYS A 110 -12.98 14.42 -10.34
C LYS A 110 -14.25 14.64 -9.50
N ARG A 111 -14.75 15.87 -9.52
CA ARG A 111 -16.11 16.23 -9.11
C ARG A 111 -17.12 15.78 -10.15
N ASP A 112 -18.40 15.87 -9.79
CA ASP A 112 -19.51 15.44 -10.67
C ASP A 112 -19.66 16.34 -11.91
N ASP A 113 -19.18 17.58 -11.83
CA ASP A 113 -19.10 18.53 -12.96
C ASP A 113 -17.85 18.31 -13.85
N GLY A 114 -17.02 17.32 -13.53
CA GLY A 114 -15.81 16.97 -14.28
C GLY A 114 -14.54 17.72 -13.87
N THR A 115 -14.62 18.71 -12.96
CA THR A 115 -13.45 19.46 -12.48
C THR A 115 -12.59 18.64 -11.51
N THR A 116 -11.28 18.90 -11.47
CA THR A 116 -10.32 18.24 -10.56
C THR A 116 -10.52 18.72 -9.11
N MET A 117 -10.64 17.80 -8.16
CA MET A 117 -10.62 18.13 -6.73
C MET A 117 -9.24 18.59 -6.27
N GLY A 118 -9.20 19.53 -5.33
CA GLY A 118 -7.95 19.85 -4.65
C GLY A 118 -7.46 18.68 -3.79
N GLU A 119 -6.17 18.64 -3.49
CA GLU A 119 -5.52 17.59 -2.70
C GLU A 119 -6.22 17.33 -1.35
N MET A 120 -6.48 18.40 -0.57
CA MET A 120 -7.13 18.31 0.73
C MET A 120 -8.61 17.89 0.61
N GLU A 121 -9.31 18.42 -0.37
CA GLU A 121 -10.72 18.06 -0.63
C GLU A 121 -10.83 16.57 -0.98
N TYR A 122 -10.00 16.10 -1.93
CA TYR A 122 -9.93 14.70 -2.30
C TYR A 122 -9.65 13.81 -1.07
N SER A 123 -8.62 14.18 -0.31
CA SER A 123 -8.14 13.37 0.82
C SER A 123 -9.19 13.25 1.91
N LEU A 124 -9.81 14.37 2.31
CA LEU A 124 -10.87 14.37 3.31
C LEU A 124 -12.13 13.65 2.82
N LYS A 125 -12.58 13.95 1.59
CA LYS A 125 -13.79 13.34 1.02
C LYS A 125 -13.65 11.84 0.91
N THR A 126 -12.53 11.35 0.36
CA THR A 126 -12.30 9.92 0.18
C THR A 126 -12.09 9.22 1.53
N MET A 127 -11.35 9.81 2.48
CA MET A 127 -11.22 9.28 3.85
C MET A 127 -12.60 9.10 4.52
N LEU A 128 -13.44 10.13 4.48
CA LEU A 128 -14.75 10.13 5.15
C LEU A 128 -15.77 9.20 4.47
N THR A 129 -15.61 8.95 3.16
CA THR A 129 -16.58 8.16 2.38
C THR A 129 -16.09 6.74 2.08
N ALA A 130 -14.84 6.39 2.36
CA ALA A 130 -14.25 5.09 2.03
C ALA A 130 -15.07 3.90 2.58
N TYR A 131 -15.46 3.95 3.86
CA TYR A 131 -16.26 2.89 4.50
C TYR A 131 -17.69 2.81 3.92
N PRO A 132 -18.46 3.91 3.83
CA PRO A 132 -19.74 3.91 3.13
C PRO A 132 -19.68 3.39 1.69
N ARG A 133 -18.68 3.83 0.90
CA ARG A 133 -18.43 3.37 -0.47
C ARG A 133 -18.15 1.87 -0.53
N SER A 134 -17.25 1.38 0.33
CA SER A 134 -16.96 -0.05 0.48
C SER A 134 -18.21 -0.87 0.74
N PHE A 135 -19.06 -0.41 1.66
CA PHE A 135 -20.32 -1.07 1.99
C PHE A 135 -21.27 -1.12 0.79
N GLN A 136 -21.41 -0.01 0.06
CA GLN A 136 -22.27 0.06 -1.13
C GLN A 136 -21.79 -0.87 -2.25
N VAL A 137 -20.48 -0.88 -2.55
CA VAL A 137 -19.88 -1.80 -3.52
C VAL A 137 -20.09 -3.25 -3.10
N GLY A 138 -19.82 -3.57 -1.83
CA GLY A 138 -20.04 -4.89 -1.26
C GLY A 138 -21.49 -5.34 -1.37
N ARG A 139 -22.45 -4.46 -1.09
CA ARG A 139 -23.89 -4.76 -1.15
C ARG A 139 -24.36 -5.01 -2.58
N LYS A 140 -23.89 -4.22 -3.54
CA LYS A 140 -24.30 -4.31 -4.95
C LYS A 140 -23.66 -5.50 -5.67
N HIS A 141 -22.38 -5.77 -5.42
CA HIS A 141 -21.58 -6.65 -6.29
C HIS A 141 -20.81 -7.76 -5.56
N HIS A 142 -20.54 -7.64 -4.25
CA HIS A 142 -19.65 -8.55 -3.53
C HIS A 142 -20.16 -8.95 -2.12
N PRO A 143 -21.32 -9.61 -1.99
CA PRO A 143 -21.95 -9.88 -0.69
C PRO A 143 -21.12 -10.79 0.23
N LYS A 144 -20.26 -11.66 -0.34
CA LYS A 144 -19.34 -12.49 0.46
C LYS A 144 -18.26 -11.63 1.13
N ALA A 145 -17.62 -10.73 0.38
CA ALA A 145 -16.63 -9.80 0.91
C ALA A 145 -17.28 -8.81 1.89
N LEU A 146 -18.51 -8.37 1.62
CA LEU A 146 -19.27 -7.52 2.54
C LEU A 146 -19.48 -8.16 3.91
N ARG A 147 -19.91 -9.43 3.96
CA ARG A 147 -20.12 -10.12 5.25
C ARG A 147 -18.83 -10.17 6.07
N LEU A 148 -17.71 -10.45 5.42
CA LEU A 148 -16.42 -10.49 6.08
C LEU A 148 -15.95 -9.10 6.53
N PHE A 149 -16.13 -8.07 5.68
CA PHE A 149 -15.90 -6.67 6.03
C PHE A 149 -16.69 -6.29 7.29
N VAL A 150 -18.00 -6.49 7.29
CA VAL A 150 -18.86 -6.11 8.43
C VAL A 150 -18.47 -6.86 9.70
N ALA A 151 -18.21 -8.16 9.62
CA ALA A 151 -17.79 -8.95 10.77
C ALA A 151 -16.44 -8.48 11.36
N MET A 152 -15.44 -8.25 10.50
CA MET A 152 -14.11 -7.79 10.93
C MET A 152 -14.15 -6.34 11.43
N ALA A 153 -14.96 -5.48 10.80
CA ALA A 153 -15.15 -4.09 11.27
C ALA A 153 -15.84 -4.06 12.63
N ALA A 154 -16.88 -4.87 12.84
CA ALA A 154 -17.55 -4.99 14.13
C ALA A 154 -16.58 -5.51 15.22
N LEU A 155 -15.79 -6.54 14.91
CA LEU A 155 -14.74 -7.02 15.80
C LEU A 155 -13.72 -5.92 16.13
N GLN A 156 -13.26 -5.17 15.13
CA GLN A 156 -12.31 -4.08 15.32
C GLN A 156 -12.88 -2.99 16.25
N VAL A 157 -14.15 -2.61 16.07
CA VAL A 157 -14.83 -1.64 16.93
C VAL A 157 -14.92 -2.15 18.37
N VAL A 158 -15.28 -3.41 18.57
CA VAL A 158 -15.34 -4.02 19.91
C VAL A 158 -13.96 -4.03 20.58
N LEU A 159 -12.91 -4.42 19.85
CA LEU A 159 -11.54 -4.41 20.36
C LEU A 159 -11.09 -2.99 20.73
N LEU A 160 -11.33 -2.01 19.85
CA LEU A 160 -10.99 -0.61 20.11
C LEU A 160 -11.78 -0.05 21.32
N ALA A 161 -13.07 -0.37 21.43
CA ALA A 161 -13.88 0.01 22.60
C ALA A 161 -13.34 -0.62 23.89
N GLY A 162 -12.89 -1.88 23.85
CA GLY A 162 -12.19 -2.52 24.96
C GLY A 162 -10.91 -1.80 25.37
N LEU A 163 -10.11 -1.32 24.41
CA LEU A 163 -8.92 -0.50 24.70
C LEU A 163 -9.29 0.82 25.37
N PHE A 164 -10.34 1.50 24.88
CA PHE A 164 -10.84 2.73 25.51
C PHE A 164 -11.40 2.51 26.92
N TRP A 165 -12.03 1.36 27.16
CA TRP A 165 -12.50 0.97 28.48
C TRP A 165 -11.35 0.78 29.47
N VAL A 166 -10.22 0.23 29.03
CA VAL A 166 -9.03 0.00 29.87
C VAL A 166 -8.26 1.29 30.13
N ASN A 167 -7.94 2.05 29.09
CA ASN A 167 -7.22 3.32 29.21
C ASN A 167 -7.57 4.25 28.05
N PRO A 168 -8.50 5.20 28.22
CA PRO A 168 -8.98 6.03 27.13
C PRO A 168 -7.90 6.96 26.56
N TYR A 169 -6.98 7.45 27.40
CA TYR A 169 -5.92 8.35 26.96
C TYR A 169 -4.92 7.62 26.06
N ASN A 170 -4.41 6.47 26.50
CA ASN A 170 -3.49 5.68 25.69
C ASN A 170 -4.19 5.12 24.45
N ALA A 171 -5.45 4.70 24.54
CA ALA A 171 -6.22 4.22 23.38
C ALA A 171 -6.36 5.30 22.30
N LEU A 172 -6.60 6.55 22.70
CA LEU A 172 -6.72 7.68 21.79
C LEU A 172 -5.43 7.91 20.99
N PHE A 173 -4.29 8.02 21.67
CA PHE A 173 -3.02 8.38 21.01
C PHE A 173 -2.28 7.20 20.38
N VAL A 174 -2.41 5.98 20.92
CA VAL A 174 -1.68 4.80 20.41
C VAL A 174 -2.45 4.10 19.29
N PHE A 175 -3.78 4.21 19.27
CA PHE A 175 -4.62 3.52 18.29
C PHE A 175 -5.51 4.46 17.47
N LEU A 176 -6.47 5.16 18.08
CA LEU A 176 -7.49 5.87 17.29
C LEU A 176 -6.90 6.98 16.40
N LEU A 177 -6.08 7.88 16.96
CA LEU A 177 -5.47 8.95 16.17
C LEU A 177 -4.52 8.42 15.09
N PRO A 178 -3.61 7.46 15.37
CA PRO A 178 -2.83 6.80 14.33
C PRO A 178 -3.66 6.16 13.22
N MET A 179 -4.78 5.50 13.55
CA MET A 179 -5.68 4.92 12.55
C MET A 179 -6.23 5.99 11.61
N VAL A 180 -6.72 7.10 12.16
CA VAL A 180 -7.27 8.21 11.37
C VAL A 180 -6.18 8.89 10.53
N ALA A 181 -5.03 9.19 11.13
CA ALA A 181 -3.91 9.83 10.44
C ALA A 181 -3.37 8.96 9.30
N SER A 182 -3.23 7.65 9.53
CA SER A 182 -2.71 6.73 8.52
C SER A 182 -3.69 6.54 7.36
N LEU A 183 -4.99 6.50 7.65
CA LEU A 183 -6.02 6.48 6.60
C LEU A 183 -5.95 7.76 5.74
N PHE A 184 -5.82 8.93 6.37
CA PHE A 184 -5.65 10.19 5.65
C PHE A 184 -4.40 10.18 4.75
N VAL A 185 -3.23 9.83 5.30
CA VAL A 185 -1.96 9.78 4.56
C VAL A 185 -2.02 8.81 3.37
N THR A 186 -2.73 7.69 3.53
CA THR A 186 -2.92 6.69 2.46
C THR A 186 -3.70 7.27 1.28
N VAL A 187 -4.83 7.92 1.58
CA VAL A 187 -5.67 8.53 0.55
C VAL A 187 -4.93 9.69 -0.09
N TRP A 188 -4.23 10.50 0.71
CA TRP A 188 -3.39 11.59 0.24
C TRP A 188 -2.32 11.12 -0.76
N ALA A 189 -1.63 10.01 -0.49
CA ALA A 189 -0.68 9.42 -1.44
C ALA A 189 -1.37 8.95 -2.74
N THR A 190 -2.61 8.44 -2.65
CA THR A 190 -3.39 7.99 -3.81
C THR A 190 -3.71 9.14 -4.78
N PHE A 191 -3.89 10.36 -4.26
CA PHE A 191 -4.13 11.55 -5.08
C PHE A 191 -2.98 11.77 -6.08
N PHE A 192 -1.74 11.78 -5.61
CA PHE A 192 -0.57 12.05 -6.46
C PHE A 192 -0.30 10.96 -7.49
N HIS A 193 -0.75 9.73 -7.25
CA HIS A 193 -0.63 8.64 -8.20
C HIS A 193 -1.53 8.81 -9.44
N HIS A 194 -2.67 9.49 -9.34
CA HIS A 194 -3.69 9.48 -10.42
C HIS A 194 -4.21 10.85 -10.86
N VAL A 195 -4.00 11.91 -10.08
CA VAL A 195 -4.60 13.22 -10.37
C VAL A 195 -4.26 13.71 -11.78
N ASP A 196 -5.29 14.21 -12.48
CA ASP A 196 -5.24 14.73 -13.85
C ASP A 196 -4.89 13.71 -14.95
N LEU A 197 -4.84 12.41 -14.63
CA LEU A 197 -4.61 11.35 -15.62
C LEU A 197 -5.95 10.80 -16.15
N ASN A 198 -6.52 11.49 -17.13
CA ASN A 198 -7.77 11.08 -17.79
C ASN A 198 -7.48 10.44 -19.14
N THR A 199 -7.34 9.12 -19.15
CA THR A 199 -6.92 8.33 -20.31
C THR A 199 -7.63 6.97 -20.32
N ALA A 200 -7.73 6.36 -21.49
CA ALA A 200 -8.18 4.97 -21.66
C ALA A 200 -7.00 3.98 -21.70
N VAL A 201 -5.76 4.47 -21.68
CA VAL A 201 -4.55 3.65 -21.80
C VAL A 201 -3.98 3.36 -20.42
N HIS A 202 -3.91 2.07 -20.05
CA HIS A 202 -3.43 1.64 -18.74
C HIS A 202 -2.02 2.16 -18.40
N ALA A 203 -1.12 2.22 -19.39
CA ALA A 203 0.25 2.71 -19.22
C ALA A 203 0.32 4.19 -18.82
N GLU A 204 -0.73 4.96 -19.13
CA GLU A 204 -0.78 6.40 -18.95
C GLU A 204 -1.57 6.84 -17.70
N ALA A 205 -2.22 5.90 -17.02
CA ALA A 205 -3.22 6.18 -16.00
C ALA A 205 -2.65 6.26 -14.57
N SER A 206 -1.31 6.31 -14.43
CA SER A 206 -0.62 6.36 -13.14
C SER A 206 0.74 7.04 -13.25
N TYR A 207 1.12 7.80 -12.22
CA TYR A 207 2.50 8.23 -12.02
C TYR A 207 3.32 7.14 -11.32
N ASN A 208 4.61 7.07 -11.63
CA ASN A 208 5.55 6.13 -11.03
C ASN A 208 6.60 6.86 -10.18
N ILE A 209 7.10 6.20 -9.13
CA ILE A 209 8.14 6.70 -8.23
C ILE A 209 9.26 5.68 -8.20
N LEU A 210 10.43 6.03 -8.77
CA LEU A 210 11.58 5.12 -8.89
C LEU A 210 12.54 5.17 -7.69
N HIS A 211 12.28 6.05 -6.73
CA HIS A 211 13.17 6.26 -5.60
C HIS A 211 13.36 4.97 -4.78
N ARG A 212 14.62 4.56 -4.58
CA ARG A 212 14.97 3.28 -3.93
C ARG A 212 14.47 3.16 -2.50
N GLY A 213 14.64 4.22 -1.70
CA GLY A 213 14.15 4.28 -0.32
C GLY A 213 12.62 4.14 -0.22
N TYR A 214 11.88 4.96 -0.98
CA TYR A 214 10.42 4.82 -1.12
C TYR A 214 10.00 3.38 -1.43
N ASN A 215 10.54 2.77 -2.49
CA ASN A 215 10.18 1.41 -2.89
C ASN A 215 10.58 0.35 -1.86
N LEU A 216 11.69 0.53 -1.13
CA LEU A 216 12.04 -0.36 -0.03
C LEU A 216 10.98 -0.30 1.08
N MET A 217 10.54 0.90 1.47
CA MET A 217 9.60 1.08 2.58
C MET A 217 8.14 0.74 2.20
N THR A 218 7.77 0.85 0.92
CA THR A 218 6.40 0.63 0.43
C THR A 218 6.21 -0.68 -0.32
N GLY A 219 7.21 -1.57 -0.32
CA GLY A 219 7.14 -2.85 -1.04
C GLY A 219 6.99 -2.65 -2.54
N ASN A 220 7.84 -1.83 -3.15
CA ASN A 220 7.84 -1.55 -4.59
C ASN A 220 6.54 -0.92 -5.13
N LEU A 221 5.72 -0.29 -4.28
CA LEU A 221 4.46 0.33 -4.71
C LEU A 221 4.67 1.51 -5.67
N GLY A 222 5.86 2.13 -5.67
CA GLY A 222 6.19 3.23 -6.57
C GLY A 222 6.17 2.83 -8.05
N TYR A 223 6.28 1.54 -8.37
CA TYR A 223 6.07 1.00 -9.72
C TYR A 223 4.57 0.88 -10.04
N HIS A 224 3.85 2.00 -9.89
CA HIS A 224 2.40 2.03 -9.80
C HIS A 224 1.70 1.64 -11.11
N THR A 225 2.27 1.98 -12.27
CA THR A 225 1.72 1.51 -13.56
C THR A 225 1.81 -0.01 -13.68
N ALA A 226 2.90 -0.63 -13.24
CA ALA A 226 3.04 -2.08 -13.22
C ALA A 226 2.03 -2.71 -12.24
N HIS A 227 1.87 -2.08 -11.08
CA HIS A 227 0.85 -2.46 -10.11
C HIS A 227 -0.56 -2.41 -10.72
N HIS A 228 -0.97 -1.31 -11.34
CA HIS A 228 -2.28 -1.19 -11.98
C HIS A 228 -2.48 -2.19 -13.14
N SER A 229 -1.43 -2.43 -13.94
CA SER A 229 -1.47 -3.37 -15.06
C SER A 229 -1.67 -4.82 -14.61
N ARG A 230 -1.09 -5.21 -13.46
CA ARG A 230 -1.26 -6.54 -12.86
C ARG A 230 -1.41 -6.44 -11.35
N HIS A 231 -2.55 -5.96 -10.89
CA HIS A 231 -2.78 -5.63 -9.49
C HIS A 231 -2.71 -6.81 -8.52
N GLY A 232 -2.91 -8.05 -9.00
CA GLY A 232 -2.69 -9.28 -8.22
C GLY A 232 -1.25 -9.82 -8.22
N LEU A 233 -0.29 -9.14 -8.87
CA LEU A 233 1.11 -9.54 -8.88
C LEU A 233 1.75 -9.29 -7.50
N HIS A 234 2.55 -10.25 -7.02
CA HIS A 234 3.28 -10.09 -5.78
C HIS A 234 4.25 -8.90 -5.84
N TRP A 235 4.30 -8.12 -4.76
CA TRP A 235 5.03 -6.85 -4.66
C TRP A 235 6.52 -6.97 -5.03
N SER A 236 7.15 -8.12 -4.76
CA SER A 236 8.58 -8.36 -5.10
C SER A 236 8.84 -8.44 -6.61
N LYS A 237 7.80 -8.61 -7.42
CA LYS A 237 7.88 -8.76 -8.88
C LYS A 237 7.51 -7.48 -9.65
N LEU A 238 7.02 -6.46 -8.96
CA LEU A 238 6.67 -5.18 -9.58
C LEU A 238 7.84 -4.50 -10.31
N PRO A 239 9.09 -4.50 -9.80
CA PRO A 239 10.21 -3.89 -10.53
C PRO A 239 10.49 -4.57 -11.87
N GLU A 240 10.39 -5.91 -11.91
CA GLU A 240 10.60 -6.70 -13.13
C GLU A 240 9.50 -6.40 -14.17
N LEU A 241 8.24 -6.34 -13.73
CA LEU A 241 7.13 -5.98 -14.62
C LEU A 241 7.25 -4.53 -15.12
N HIS A 242 7.63 -3.59 -14.25
CA HIS A 242 7.80 -2.19 -14.64
C HIS A 242 8.88 -2.04 -15.72
N ALA A 243 10.01 -2.71 -15.57
CA ALA A 243 11.05 -2.70 -16.59
C ALA A 243 10.57 -3.28 -17.94
N GLN A 244 9.71 -4.30 -17.94
CA GLN A 244 9.09 -4.79 -19.18
C GLN A 244 8.17 -3.75 -19.84
N LEU A 245 7.49 -2.94 -19.02
CA LEU A 245 6.57 -1.89 -19.45
C LEU A 245 7.26 -0.54 -19.70
N ALA A 246 8.55 -0.40 -19.39
CA ALA A 246 9.22 0.90 -19.32
C ALA A 246 9.12 1.69 -20.63
N ARG A 247 9.18 1.01 -21.79
CA ARG A 247 9.05 1.63 -23.11
C ARG A 247 7.63 2.07 -23.46
N ASP A 248 6.63 1.50 -22.79
CA ASP A 248 5.22 1.81 -23.00
C ASP A 248 4.73 2.94 -22.07
N ILE A 249 5.50 3.26 -21.02
CA ILE A 249 5.16 4.31 -20.05
C ILE A 249 5.72 5.65 -20.54
N PRO A 250 4.87 6.66 -20.81
CA PRO A 250 5.35 7.99 -21.17
C PRO A 250 6.37 8.55 -20.17
N ALA A 251 7.45 9.14 -20.70
CA ALA A 251 8.58 9.61 -19.90
C ALA A 251 8.23 10.68 -18.84
N HIS A 252 7.09 11.36 -18.97
CA HIS A 252 6.61 12.38 -18.05
C HIS A 252 5.70 11.85 -16.91
N LEU A 253 5.47 10.54 -16.86
CA LEU A 253 4.63 9.89 -15.83
C LEU A 253 5.46 9.34 -14.66
N TYR A 254 6.42 10.15 -14.22
CA TYR A 254 7.28 9.88 -13.08
C TYR A 254 7.23 11.05 -12.09
N ARG A 255 7.43 10.76 -10.80
CA ARG A 255 7.43 11.74 -9.73
C ARG A 255 8.51 11.45 -8.69
N GLN A 256 8.97 12.51 -8.02
CA GLN A 256 9.68 12.37 -6.75
C GLN A 256 8.71 11.88 -5.67
N PRO A 257 9.16 11.04 -4.72
CA PRO A 257 8.35 10.71 -3.56
C PRO A 257 8.13 11.91 -2.65
N GLY A 258 7.15 11.77 -1.77
CA GLY A 258 6.93 12.69 -0.66
C GLY A 258 7.99 12.64 0.45
N ILE A 259 7.77 13.47 1.46
CA ILE A 259 8.49 13.41 2.74
C ILE A 259 8.24 12.04 3.40
N PRO A 260 9.27 11.41 4.03
CA PRO A 260 10.60 11.96 4.33
C PRO A 260 11.68 11.65 3.29
N PHE A 261 11.34 11.10 2.12
CA PHE A 261 12.34 10.68 1.15
C PHE A 261 12.96 11.88 0.41
N VAL A 262 12.13 12.85 0.03
CA VAL A 262 12.58 14.08 -0.63
C VAL A 262 11.94 15.28 0.06
N TRP A 263 12.77 16.19 0.58
CA TRP A 263 12.33 17.37 1.31
C TRP A 263 12.10 18.59 0.41
N ARG A 264 12.97 18.80 -0.59
CA ARG A 264 12.85 19.87 -1.58
C ARG A 264 12.41 19.27 -2.91
N GLY A 265 11.30 19.75 -3.46
CA GLY A 265 10.71 19.16 -4.68
C GLY A 265 9.96 17.85 -4.43
N SER A 266 9.45 17.65 -3.22
CA SER A 266 8.50 16.58 -2.88
C SER A 266 7.36 16.53 -3.90
N GLU A 267 7.00 15.33 -4.38
CA GLU A 267 5.91 15.09 -5.35
C GLU A 267 6.09 15.75 -6.73
N ALA A 268 7.26 16.36 -7.01
CA ALA A 268 7.53 17.02 -8.28
C ALA A 268 7.48 16.01 -9.44
N LYS A 269 6.84 16.40 -10.54
CA LYS A 269 6.84 15.63 -11.78
C LYS A 269 8.25 15.59 -12.38
N LEU A 270 8.60 14.44 -12.93
CA LEU A 270 9.87 14.16 -13.56
C LEU A 270 9.62 13.79 -15.03
N VAL A 271 10.57 14.13 -15.88
CA VAL A 271 10.63 13.67 -17.26
C VAL A 271 11.93 12.89 -17.44
N LEU A 272 11.81 11.60 -17.71
CA LEU A 272 12.97 10.76 -17.97
C LEU A 272 13.53 11.02 -19.38
N SER A 273 14.84 10.93 -19.53
CA SER A 273 15.50 10.86 -20.83
C SER A 273 15.30 9.50 -21.49
N GLU A 274 15.44 9.43 -22.81
CA GLU A 274 15.38 8.15 -23.56
C GLU A 274 16.39 7.13 -23.02
N HIS A 275 17.59 7.58 -22.66
CA HIS A 275 18.61 6.73 -22.05
C HIS A 275 18.18 6.15 -20.70
N GLU A 276 17.52 6.95 -19.85
CA GLU A 276 16.99 6.46 -18.57
C GLU A 276 15.87 5.45 -18.78
N VAL A 277 14.96 5.68 -19.73
CA VAL A 277 13.90 4.73 -20.09
C VAL A 277 14.50 3.41 -20.57
N GLU A 278 15.49 3.46 -21.46
CA GLU A 278 16.15 2.25 -21.97
C GLU A 278 16.93 1.51 -20.86
N ALA A 279 17.61 2.24 -19.97
CA ALA A 279 18.29 1.65 -18.83
C ALA A 279 17.33 0.89 -17.89
N LEU A 280 16.13 1.42 -17.67
CA LEU A 280 15.08 0.73 -16.92
C LEU A 280 14.66 -0.57 -17.61
N ALA A 281 14.44 -0.52 -18.93
CA ALA A 281 14.02 -1.67 -19.73
C ALA A 281 15.05 -2.82 -19.68
N VAL A 282 16.34 -2.51 -19.80
CA VAL A 282 17.42 -3.50 -19.83
C VAL A 282 17.71 -4.14 -18.47
N SER A 283 17.30 -3.52 -17.35
CA SER A 283 17.53 -4.07 -16.00
C SER A 283 16.96 -5.50 -15.80
N THR A 284 15.93 -5.87 -16.56
CA THR A 284 15.34 -7.23 -16.59
C THR A 284 16.22 -8.28 -17.29
N ALA A 285 17.02 -7.88 -18.28
CA ALA A 285 17.85 -8.81 -19.05
C ALA A 285 19.00 -9.38 -18.21
N LYS A 286 19.59 -8.57 -17.32
CA LYS A 286 20.66 -9.03 -16.41
C LYS A 286 20.18 -9.96 -15.30
N ALA A 287 18.93 -9.82 -14.84
CA ALA A 287 18.36 -10.70 -13.81
C ALA A 287 18.01 -12.12 -14.33
N LYS A 288 17.91 -12.29 -15.66
CA LYS A 288 17.68 -13.59 -16.33
C LYS A 288 18.94 -14.30 -16.80
N ALA A 289 20.12 -13.70 -16.70
CA ALA A 289 21.36 -14.41 -17.01
C ALA A 289 21.61 -15.46 -15.90
N PRO A 290 21.68 -16.77 -16.22
CA PRO A 290 22.07 -17.75 -15.23
C PRO A 290 23.45 -17.36 -14.71
N ALA A 291 23.63 -17.38 -13.39
CA ALA A 291 24.95 -17.28 -12.79
C ALA A 291 25.83 -18.35 -13.46
N ALA A 292 26.83 -17.91 -14.22
CA ALA A 292 27.76 -18.82 -14.86
C ALA A 292 28.32 -19.74 -13.77
N ALA A 293 28.07 -21.04 -13.91
CA ALA A 293 28.63 -22.04 -13.02
C ALA A 293 30.16 -21.86 -13.02
N PRO A 294 30.84 -21.93 -11.85
CA PRO A 294 32.29 -21.89 -11.83
C PRO A 294 32.80 -23.07 -12.66
N ALA A 295 33.70 -22.78 -13.60
CA ALA A 295 34.35 -23.78 -14.42
C ALA A 295 34.96 -24.84 -13.50
N ALA A 296 34.50 -26.08 -13.61
CA ALA A 296 35.14 -27.21 -12.97
C ALA A 296 36.55 -27.34 -13.54
N SER A 297 37.56 -27.09 -12.72
CA SER A 297 38.93 -27.47 -12.99
C SER A 297 38.98 -28.98 -13.15
N GLY A 298 39.32 -29.45 -14.34
CA GLY A 298 39.60 -30.85 -14.59
C GLY A 298 40.86 -31.27 -13.85
N GLU A 299 40.71 -32.17 -12.88
CA GLU A 299 41.80 -33.05 -12.46
C GLU A 299 41.68 -34.33 -13.28
N GLU A 300 42.61 -34.47 -14.22
CA GLU A 300 42.85 -35.66 -15.01
C GLU A 300 43.66 -36.64 -14.15
N LEU A 301 43.02 -37.74 -13.74
CA LEU A 301 43.67 -38.90 -13.16
C LEU A 301 44.38 -39.67 -14.29
N ALA A 302 45.71 -39.71 -14.24
CA ALA A 302 46.52 -40.65 -15.01
C ALA A 302 47.67 -41.19 -14.14
N ALA A 303 47.68 -42.54 -14.05
CA ALA A 303 48.70 -43.45 -13.51
C ALA A 303 48.84 -43.57 -11.98
#